data_AF-A0A100JLV0-F1
#
_entry.id   AF-A0A100JLV0-F1
#
_cell.length_a   1.000
_cell.length_b   1.000
_cell.length_c   1.000
_cell.angle_alpha   90.00
_cell.angle_beta   90.00
_cell.angle_gamma   90.00
#
_symmetry.space_group_name_H-M   'P 1'
#
loop_
_entity.id
_entity.type
_entity.pdbx_description
1 polymer ?
#
loop_
_entity_poly.entity_id
_entity_poly.type
_entity_poly.pdbx_seq_one_letter_code
_entity_poly.pdbx_strand_id
1 'polypeptide(L)'
;MTHQDNEQAHADWLAESHRRAQASAFIWAERADEAYELARRFEDRAQSWTPKPAHRETIDSERAQSREQAALYTDARQLAEMWARVATVLVPPPAPLELVSFGPEPEPIDG
;
A
#
# COMPACT_ATOMS: atom_id res chain seq x y z
N MET A 1 -1.05 30.44 21.50
CA MET A 1 -0.72 29.14 20.91
C MET A 1 0.59 28.72 21.53
N THR A 2 0.55 27.66 22.34
CA THR A 2 1.70 27.20 23.13
C THR A 2 2.54 26.21 22.32
N HIS A 3 3.80 25.99 22.71
CA HIS A 3 4.69 25.02 22.06
C HIS A 3 4.05 23.61 21.97
N GLN A 4 3.32 23.24 23.02
CA GLN A 4 2.63 21.96 23.15
C GLN A 4 1.47 21.79 22.14
N ASP A 5 0.74 22.87 21.83
CA ASP A 5 -0.32 22.83 20.81
C ASP A 5 0.25 22.54 19.41
N ASN A 6 1.43 23.09 19.10
CA ASN A 6 2.10 22.89 17.82
C ASN A 6 2.70 21.47 17.70
N GLU A 7 3.25 20.93 18.79
CA GLU A 7 3.77 19.56 18.83
C GLU A 7 2.65 18.53 18.63
N GLN A 8 1.49 18.75 19.27
CA GLN A 8 0.31 17.90 19.08
C GLN A 8 -0.21 17.97 17.64
N ALA A 9 -0.36 19.18 17.08
CA ALA A 9 -0.80 19.36 15.70
C ALA A 9 0.14 18.68 14.69
N HIS A 10 1.46 18.71 14.94
CA HIS A 10 2.44 18.02 14.11
C HIS A 10 2.35 16.49 14.24
N ALA A 11 2.18 15.96 15.46
CA ALA A 11 1.98 14.53 15.69
C ALA A 11 0.70 14.01 14.99
N ASP A 12 -0.39 14.76 15.08
CA ASP A 12 -1.65 14.45 14.41
C ASP A 12 -1.49 14.44 12.89
N TRP A 13 -0.74 15.41 12.34
CA TRP A 13 -0.43 15.47 10.92
C TRP A 13 0.43 14.28 10.45
N LEU A 14 1.44 13.87 11.23
CA LEU A 14 2.26 12.69 10.92
C LEU A 14 1.42 11.42 10.91
N ALA A 15 0.59 11.21 11.92
CA ALA A 15 -0.29 10.05 12.02
C ALA A 15 -1.27 9.97 10.85
N GLU A 16 -1.89 11.10 10.47
CA GLU A 16 -2.78 11.16 9.32
C GLU A 16 -2.03 10.90 8.00
N SER A 17 -0.86 11.48 7.83
CA SER A 17 -0.03 11.29 6.62
C SER A 17 0.43 9.85 6.47
N HIS A 18 0.82 9.21 7.57
CA HIS A 18 1.13 7.78 7.62
C HIS A 18 -0.06 6.92 7.17
N ARG A 19 -1.26 7.17 7.71
CA ARG A 19 -2.48 6.44 7.32
C ARG A 19 -2.80 6.61 5.83
N ARG A 20 -2.68 7.82 5.29
CA ARG A 20 -2.91 8.09 3.86
C ARG A 20 -1.89 7.41 2.96
N ALA A 21 -0.62 7.37 3.37
CA ALA A 21 0.42 6.69 2.64
C ALA A 21 0.18 5.17 2.63
N GLN A 22 -0.18 4.58 3.77
CA GLN A 22 -0.57 3.17 3.83
C GLN A 22 -1.77 2.87 2.93
N ALA A 23 -2.85 3.65 3.02
CA ALA A 23 -4.02 3.47 2.17
C ALA A 23 -3.69 3.57 0.68
N SER A 24 -2.86 4.54 0.30
CA SER A 24 -2.39 4.68 -1.09
C SER A 24 -1.58 3.47 -1.54
N ALA A 25 -0.69 2.94 -0.68
CA ALA A 25 0.07 1.74 -0.98
C ALA A 25 -0.83 0.54 -1.27
N PHE A 26 -1.86 0.33 -0.45
CA PHE A 26 -2.84 -0.75 -0.66
C PHE A 26 -3.64 -0.57 -1.95
N ILE A 27 -4.18 0.63 -2.20
CA ILE A 27 -4.97 0.90 -3.42
C ILE A 27 -4.16 0.61 -4.69
N TRP A 28 -2.89 1.02 -4.71
CA TRP A 28 -2.03 0.76 -5.86
C TRP A 28 -1.60 -0.70 -5.98
N ALA A 29 -1.47 -1.42 -4.86
CA ALA A 29 -1.23 -2.86 -4.88
C ALA A 29 -2.42 -3.63 -5.45
N GLU A 30 -3.65 -3.30 -5.03
CA GLU A 30 -4.87 -3.91 -5.59
C GLU A 30 -4.98 -3.66 -7.09
N ARG A 31 -4.72 -2.43 -7.54
CA ARG A 31 -4.69 -2.10 -8.97
C ARG A 31 -3.62 -2.86 -9.74
N ALA A 32 -2.46 -3.11 -9.12
CA ALA A 32 -1.43 -3.93 -9.73
C ALA A 32 -1.94 -5.36 -9.95
N ASP A 33 -2.53 -5.98 -8.93
CA ASP A 33 -3.07 -7.34 -9.02
C ASP A 33 -4.17 -7.45 -10.09
N GLU A 34 -5.08 -6.48 -10.16
CA GLU A 34 -6.13 -6.42 -11.19
C GLU A 34 -5.54 -6.34 -12.61
N ALA A 35 -4.58 -5.44 -12.83
CA ALA A 35 -3.94 -5.26 -14.13
C ALA A 35 -3.14 -6.51 -14.53
N TYR A 36 -2.47 -7.16 -13.58
CA TYR A 36 -1.77 -8.42 -13.81
C TYR A 36 -2.72 -9.52 -14.26
N GLU A 37 -3.83 -9.71 -13.55
CA GLU A 37 -4.83 -10.72 -13.91
C GLU A 37 -5.45 -10.46 -15.28
N LEU A 38 -5.74 -9.20 -15.62
CA LEU A 38 -6.21 -8.83 -16.94
C LEU A 38 -5.16 -9.13 -18.01
N ALA A 39 -3.90 -8.72 -17.81
CA ALA A 39 -2.81 -8.99 -18.75
C ALA A 39 -2.67 -10.49 -19.05
N ARG A 40 -2.76 -11.32 -18.01
CA ARG A 40 -2.73 -12.78 -18.12
C ARG A 40 -3.93 -13.30 -18.91
N ARG A 41 -5.15 -12.84 -18.63
CA ARG A 41 -6.36 -13.26 -19.36
C ARG A 41 -6.28 -12.91 -20.85
N PHE A 42 -5.77 -11.72 -21.20
CA PHE A 42 -5.56 -11.32 -22.59
C PHE A 42 -4.57 -12.25 -23.30
N GLU A 43 -3.45 -12.59 -22.65
CA GLU A 43 -2.45 -13.51 -23.21
C GLU A 43 -3.00 -14.95 -23.34
N ASP A 44 -3.70 -15.45 -22.32
CA ASP A 44 -4.35 -16.77 -22.35
C ASP A 44 -5.39 -16.84 -23.49
N ARG A 45 -6.17 -15.78 -23.68
CA ARG A 45 -7.10 -15.68 -24.82
C ARG A 45 -6.36 -15.66 -26.14
N ALA A 46 -5.30 -14.87 -26.30
CA ALA A 46 -4.49 -14.84 -27.51
C ALA A 46 -3.93 -16.24 -27.87
N GLN A 47 -3.51 -17.01 -26.86
CA GLN A 47 -2.99 -18.37 -27.03
C GLN A 47 -4.09 -19.41 -27.35
N SER A 48 -5.33 -19.16 -26.91
CA SER A 48 -6.46 -20.05 -27.18
C SER A 48 -6.88 -20.09 -28.66
N TRP A 49 -6.53 -19.06 -29.44
CA TRP A 49 -6.88 -19.00 -30.86
C TRP A 49 -5.96 -19.86 -31.71
N THR A 50 -6.56 -20.64 -32.61
CA THR A 50 -5.78 -21.29 -33.68
C THR A 50 -5.21 -20.22 -34.62
N PRO A 51 -3.90 -20.20 -34.91
CA PRO A 51 -3.27 -19.20 -35.76
C PRO A 51 -3.67 -19.41 -37.22
N LYS A 52 -4.82 -18.84 -37.60
CA LYS A 52 -5.32 -18.76 -38.97
C LYS A 52 -5.26 -17.30 -39.43
N PRO A 53 -5.10 -17.01 -40.73
CA PRO A 53 -5.07 -15.62 -41.23
C PRO A 53 -6.27 -14.78 -40.76
N ALA A 54 -7.47 -15.39 -40.72
CA ALA A 54 -8.70 -14.74 -40.27
C ALA A 54 -8.72 -14.34 -38.77
N HIS A 55 -7.85 -14.91 -37.93
CA HIS A 55 -7.77 -14.60 -36.50
C HIS A 55 -6.56 -13.74 -36.13
N ARG A 56 -5.69 -13.42 -37.09
CA ARG A 56 -4.42 -12.74 -36.82
C ARG A 56 -4.64 -11.39 -36.14
N GLU A 57 -5.57 -10.59 -36.65
CA GLU A 57 -5.91 -9.29 -36.08
C GLU A 57 -6.42 -9.41 -34.64
N THR A 58 -7.28 -10.39 -34.36
CA THR A 58 -7.77 -10.66 -33.00
C THR A 58 -6.63 -11.07 -32.07
N ILE A 59 -5.74 -11.97 -32.49
CA ILE A 59 -4.58 -12.39 -31.70
C ILE A 59 -3.65 -11.21 -31.41
N ASP A 60 -3.37 -10.38 -32.42
CA ASP A 60 -2.49 -9.21 -32.28
C ASP A 60 -3.12 -8.16 -31.34
N SER A 61 -4.45 -7.97 -31.40
CA SER A 61 -5.20 -7.08 -30.51
C SER A 61 -5.22 -7.58 -29.06
N GLU A 62 -5.45 -8.88 -28.83
CA GLU A 62 -5.40 -9.47 -27.48
C GLU A 62 -3.99 -9.33 -26.88
N ARG A 63 -2.94 -9.58 -27.67
CA ARG A 63 -1.54 -9.37 -27.23
C ARG A 63 -1.23 -7.90 -26.95
N ALA A 64 -1.77 -6.97 -27.74
CA ALA A 64 -1.60 -5.54 -27.50
C ALA A 64 -2.23 -5.14 -26.15
N GLN A 65 -3.46 -5.60 -25.88
CA GLN A 65 -4.13 -5.36 -24.60
C GLN A 65 -3.38 -6.01 -23.43
N SER A 66 -2.84 -7.22 -23.61
CA SER A 66 -2.01 -7.86 -22.58
C SER A 66 -0.80 -6.99 -22.20
N ARG A 67 -0.08 -6.46 -23.20
CA ARG A 67 1.08 -5.58 -22.97
C ARG A 67 0.71 -4.27 -22.29
N GLU A 68 -0.41 -3.68 -22.67
CA GLU A 68 -0.91 -2.46 -22.02
C GLU A 68 -1.20 -2.70 -20.54
N GLN A 69 -1.91 -3.79 -20.22
CA GLN A 69 -2.21 -4.14 -18.84
C GLN A 69 -0.94 -4.52 -18.05
N ALA A 70 0.05 -5.14 -18.69
CA ALA A 70 1.35 -5.42 -18.07
C ALA A 70 2.13 -4.13 -17.73
N ALA A 71 2.01 -3.09 -18.56
CA ALA A 71 2.58 -1.78 -18.26
C ALA A 71 1.86 -1.13 -17.06
N LEU A 72 0.52 -1.14 -17.06
CA LEU A 72 -0.28 -0.63 -15.93
C LEU A 72 0.03 -1.35 -14.62
N TYR A 73 0.20 -2.68 -14.65
CA TYR A 73 0.66 -3.46 -13.50
C TYR A 73 2.00 -2.94 -12.97
N THR A 74 2.97 -2.73 -13.87
CA THR A 74 4.31 -2.26 -13.49
C THR A 74 4.26 -0.89 -12.83
N ASP A 75 3.51 0.05 -13.41
CA ASP A 75 3.34 1.40 -12.88
C ASP A 75 2.63 1.39 -11.51
N ALA A 76 1.53 0.63 -11.40
CA ALA A 76 0.79 0.48 -10.15
C ALA A 76 1.66 -0.13 -9.04
N ARG A 77 2.48 -1.15 -9.37
CA ARG A 77 3.40 -1.76 -8.42
C ARG A 77 4.46 -0.77 -7.92
N GLN A 78 5.02 0.05 -8.82
CA GLN A 78 5.99 1.08 -8.43
C GLN A 78 5.37 2.14 -7.52
N LEU A 79 4.13 2.55 -7.80
CA LEU A 79 3.38 3.49 -6.95
C LEU A 79 3.10 2.87 -5.58
N ALA A 80 2.69 1.60 -5.51
CA ALA A 80 2.49 0.88 -4.26
C ALA A 80 3.78 0.86 -3.41
N GLU A 81 4.90 0.50 -4.03
CA GLU A 81 6.22 0.49 -3.35
C GLU A 81 6.63 1.88 -2.87
N MET A 82 6.44 2.92 -3.68
CA MET A 82 6.73 4.30 -3.31
C MET A 82 5.93 4.71 -2.06
N TRP A 83 4.62 4.47 -2.06
CA TRP A 83 3.76 4.81 -0.94
C TRP A 83 4.08 3.98 0.32
N ALA A 84 4.46 2.71 0.16
CA ALA A 84 4.92 1.89 1.28
C ALA A 84 6.21 2.44 1.91
N ARG A 85 7.15 2.93 1.09
CA ARG A 85 8.37 3.60 1.59
C ARG A 85 8.04 4.89 2.32
N VAL A 86 7.13 5.72 1.78
CA VAL A 86 6.65 6.94 2.44
C VAL A 86 6.02 6.62 3.79
N ALA A 87 5.13 5.62 3.83
CA ALA A 87 4.55 5.16 5.09
C ALA A 87 5.62 4.74 6.09
N THR A 88 6.63 3.96 5.66
CA THR A 88 7.73 3.53 6.55
C THR A 88 8.50 4.71 7.14
N VAL A 89 8.76 5.76 6.35
CA VAL A 89 9.45 6.97 6.82
C VAL A 89 8.58 7.78 7.79
N LEU A 90 7.26 7.76 7.60
CA LEU A 90 6.30 8.48 8.44
C LEU A 90 5.86 7.70 9.69
N VAL A 91 6.40 6.50 9.94
CA VAL A 91 6.05 5.71 11.12
C VAL A 91 6.30 6.57 12.37
N PRO A 92 5.25 6.88 13.15
CA PRO A 92 5.43 7.66 14.36
C PRO A 92 6.30 6.86 15.34
N PRO A 93 7.19 7.53 16.09
CA PRO A 93 7.97 6.85 17.12
C PRO A 93 7.00 6.15 18.10
N PRO A 94 7.37 4.97 18.63
CA PRO A 94 6.54 4.30 19.62
C PRO A 94 6.28 5.29 20.76
N ALA A 95 5.03 5.33 21.24
CA ALA A 95 4.67 6.15 22.39
C ALA A 95 5.67 5.83 23.52
N PRO A 96 6.18 6.85 24.24
CA PRO A 96 7.01 6.59 25.41
C PRO A 96 6.23 5.63 26.30
N LEU A 97 6.86 4.51 26.67
CA LEU A 97 6.29 3.62 27.67
C LEU A 97 6.10 4.49 28.90
N GLU A 98 4.86 4.86 29.21
CA GLU A 98 4.53 5.38 30.53
C GLU A 98 5.00 4.28 31.48
N LEU A 99 6.10 4.55 32.18
CA LEU A 99 6.48 3.78 33.36
C LEU A 99 5.26 3.86 34.26
N VAL A 100 4.44 2.82 34.23
CA VAL A 100 3.39 2.59 35.20
C VAL A 100 4.13 2.54 36.52
N SER A 101 4.15 3.67 37.22
CA SER A 101 4.62 3.78 38.58
C SER A 101 3.68 2.91 39.38
N PHE A 102 4.09 1.67 39.65
CA PHE A 102 3.46 0.87 40.68
C PHE A 102 3.54 1.73 41.95
N GLY A 103 2.37 2.20 42.40
CA GLY A 103 2.27 3.07 43.58
C GLY A 103 2.98 2.46 44.79
N PRO A 104 3.32 3.29 45.78
CA PRO A 104 4.15 2.86 46.90
C PRO A 104 3.57 1.59 47.54
N GLU A 105 4.48 0.65 47.79
CA GLU A 105 4.28 -0.60 48.52
C GLU A 105 3.41 -0.35 49.77
N PRO A 106 2.33 -1.12 50.00
CA PRO A 106 1.50 -0.93 51.18
C PRO A 106 2.33 -1.20 52.43
N GLU A 107 2.42 -0.21 53.32
CA GLU A 107 3.13 -0.36 54.59
C GLU A 107 2.56 -1.53 55.41
N PRO A 108 3.42 -2.29 56.11
CA PRO A 108 2.96 -3.38 56.94
C PRO A 108 2.06 -2.87 58.05
N ILE A 109 0.88 -3.49 58.19
CA ILE A 109 -0.02 -3.26 59.32
C ILE A 109 0.62 -3.93 60.53
N ASP A 110 1.24 -3.12 61.40
CA ASP A 110 1.74 -3.58 62.69
C ASP A 110 0.59 -4.13 63.54
N GLY A 111 0.79 -5.34 64.07
CA GLY A 111 -0.11 -6.04 65.00
C GLY A 111 0.32 -5.93 66.46
#